data_AF-A0A2A2TKZ3-F1
#
_entry.id   AF-A0A2A2TKZ3-F1
#
_cell.length_a   1.000
_cell.length_b   1.000
_cell.length_c   1.000
_cell.angle_alpha   90.00
_cell.angle_beta   90.00
_cell.angle_gamma   90.00
#
_symmetry.space_group_name_H-M   'P 1'
#
loop_
_entity.id
_entity.type
_entity.pdbx_description
1 polymer ?
#
loop_
_entity_poly.entity_id
_entity_poly.type
_entity_poly.pdbx_seq_one_letter_code
_entity_poly.pdbx_strand_id
1 'polypeptide(L)' 'MRVHTVLGAGLLESAYEECLYYELKKKGLKVNKQVPLPLVYEEVQLDCVYRLDLMVEIDTLRAEATEILESKT' A
#
# COMPACT_ATOMS: atom_id res chain seq x y z
N MET A 1 -14.71 4.07 7.03
CA MET A 1 -13.69 3.00 7.02
C MET A 1 -14.25 1.81 7.80
N ARG A 2 -14.80 0.80 7.10
CA ARG A 2 -15.67 -0.25 7.68
C ARG A 2 -14.96 -1.30 8.53
N VAL A 3 -13.64 -1.41 8.40
CA VAL A 3 -12.85 -2.50 9.01
C VAL A 3 -12.89 -2.43 10.54
N HIS A 4 -12.74 -1.24 11.13
CA HIS A 4 -12.89 -1.03 12.58
C HIS A 4 -14.29 -1.34 13.10
N THR A 5 -15.32 -1.16 12.25
CA THR A 5 -16.73 -1.36 12.62
C THR A 5 -17.14 -2.83 12.59
N VAL A 6 -16.54 -3.63 11.69
CA VAL A 6 -16.90 -5.05 11.50
C VAL A 6 -16.05 -5.98 12.36
N LEU A 7 -14.76 -5.69 12.57
CA LEU A 7 -13.83 -6.60 13.21
C LEU A 7 -13.45 -6.19 14.65
N GLY A 8 -13.80 -4.97 15.07
CA GLY A 8 -13.49 -4.45 16.41
C GLY A 8 -12.11 -3.79 16.51
N ALA A 9 -11.93 -2.95 17.53
CA ALA A 9 -10.65 -2.33 17.84
C ALA A 9 -9.72 -3.36 18.49
N GLY A 10 -8.53 -3.59 17.90
CA GLY A 10 -7.53 -4.53 18.43
C GLY A 10 -7.01 -5.58 17.44
N LEU A 11 -7.42 -5.54 16.17
CA LEU A 11 -6.79 -6.41 15.17
C LEU A 11 -5.36 -5.98 14.83
N LEU A 12 -4.55 -6.99 14.50
CA LEU A 12 -3.23 -6.83 13.94
C LEU A 12 -3.29 -6.06 12.61
N GLU A 13 -2.26 -5.27 12.34
CA GLU A 13 -2.09 -4.50 11.11
C GLU A 13 -2.23 -5.36 9.84
N SER A 14 -1.73 -6.60 9.89
CA SER A 14 -1.87 -7.59 8.81
C SER A 14 -3.32 -7.91 8.44
N ALA A 15 -4.24 -7.88 9.41
CA ALA A 15 -5.65 -8.12 9.13
C ALA A 15 -6.32 -6.91 8.46
N TYR A 16 -5.90 -5.69 8.78
CA TYR A 16 -6.35 -4.49 8.07
C TYR A 16 -5.88 -4.49 6.62
N GLU A 17 -4.62 -4.87 6.38
CA GLU A 17 -4.05 -5.02 5.04
C GLU A 17 -4.89 -6.00 4.20
N GLU A 18 -5.18 -7.19 4.73
CA GLU A 18 -5.98 -8.19 4.02
C GLU A 18 -7.40 -7.70 3.69
N CYS A 19 -8.05 -7.06 4.65
CA CYS A 19 -9.40 -6.53 4.45
C CYS A 19 -9.42 -5.44 3.37
N LEU A 20 -8.45 -4.53 3.42
CA LEU A 20 -8.35 -3.44 2.46
C LEU A 20 -8.01 -3.96 1.05
N TYR A 21 -7.08 -4.90 0.95
CA TYR A 21 -6.76 -5.59 -0.30
C TYR A 21 -8.01 -6.23 -0.93
N TYR A 22 -8.78 -6.96 -0.13
CA TYR A 22 -10.03 -7.58 -0.58
C TYR A 22 -11.04 -6.54 -1.09
N GLU A 23 -11.26 -5.44 -0.34
CA GLU A 23 -12.19 -4.38 -0.75
C GLU A 23 -11.77 -3.71 -2.07
N LEU A 24 -10.47 -3.44 -2.25
CA LEU A 24 -9.95 -2.80 -3.46
C LEU A 24 -10.01 -3.73 -4.67
N LYS A 25 -9.66 -5.02 -4.51
CA LYS A 25 -9.86 -6.04 -5.56
C LYS A 25 -11.33 -6.17 -5.95
N LYS A 26 -12.24 -6.16 -4.97
CA LYS A 26 -13.69 -6.21 -5.22
C LYS A 26 -14.21 -5.00 -6.01
N LYS A 27 -13.56 -3.84 -5.88
CA LYS A 27 -13.84 -2.65 -6.70
C LYS A 27 -13.27 -2.72 -8.13
N GLY A 28 -12.61 -3.82 -8.50
CA GLY A 28 -12.01 -4.02 -9.82
C GLY A 28 -10.64 -3.33 -9.98
N LEU A 29 -10.05 -2.82 -8.89
CA LEU A 29 -8.73 -2.21 -8.94
C LEU A 29 -7.65 -3.29 -9.01
N LYS A 30 -6.59 -2.99 -9.76
CA LYS A 30 -5.37 -3.81 -9.76
C LYS A 30 -4.57 -3.43 -8.52
N VAL A 31 -4.47 -4.36 -7.58
CA VAL A 31 -3.72 -4.17 -6.34
C VAL A 31 -2.75 -5.32 -6.15
N ASN A 32 -1.54 -4.99 -5.70
CA ASN A 32 -0.50 -5.92 -5.28
C ASN A 32 -0.20 -5.70 -3.80
N LYS A 33 0.16 -6.78 -3.08
CA LYS A 33 0.55 -6.74 -1.66
C LYS A 33 2.04 -6.99 -1.51
N GLN A 34 2.63 -6.45 -0.44
CA GLN A 34 4.00 -6.78 -0.01
C GLN A 34 5.03 -6.63 -1.14
N VAL A 35 4.90 -5.54 -1.92
CA VAL A 35 5.72 -5.31 -3.10
C VAL A 35 7.13 -4.93 -2.65
N PRO A 36 8.16 -5.71 -3.02
CA PRO A 36 9.53 -5.38 -2.65
C PRO A 36 9.98 -4.13 -3.39
N LEU A 37 10.62 -3.21 -2.66
CA LEU A 37 11.27 -2.04 -3.24
C LEU A 37 12.79 -2.19 -3.12
N PRO A 38 13.52 -2.05 -4.23
CA PRO A 38 14.98 -1.99 -4.17
C PRO A 38 15.40 -0.70 -3.48
N LEU A 39 16.35 -0.80 -2.54
CA LEU A 39 16.96 0.37 -1.94
C LEU A 39 18.29 0.61 -2.66
N VAL A 40 18.42 1.77 -3.30
CA VAL A 40 19.71 2.21 -3.81
C VAL A 40 20.39 3.02 -2.71
N TYR A 41 21.52 2.53 -2.22
CA TYR A 41 22.38 3.28 -1.33
C TYR A 41 23.70 3.54 -2.06
N GLU A 42 24.01 4.82 -2.27
CA GLU A 42 25.07 5.27 -3.19
C GLU A 42 24.86 4.70 -4.60
N GLU A 43 25.71 3.77 -5.04
CA GLU A 43 25.64 3.10 -6.35
C GLU A 43 25.33 1.60 -6.24
N VAL A 44 25.09 1.10 -5.02
CA VAL A 44 24.80 -0.31 -4.77
C VAL A 44 23.29 -0.50 -4.64
N GLN A 45 22.73 -1.38 -5.47
CA GLN A 45 21.39 -1.89 -5.28
C GLN A 45 21.41 -2.89 -4.12
N LEU A 46 20.81 -2.51 -3.00
CA LEU A 46 20.59 -3.41 -1.88
C LEU A 46 19.31 -4.21 -2.12
N ASP A 47 19.44 -5.52 -1.99
CA ASP A 47 18.30 -6.43 -2.15
C ASP A 47 17.24 -6.15 -1.07
N CYS A 48 16.11 -5.59 -1.54
CA CYS A 48 14.79 -5.56 -0.90
C CYS A 48 14.79 -5.28 0.63
N VAL A 49 15.26 -4.11 1.03
CA VAL A 49 15.17 -3.64 2.44
C VAL A 49 13.74 -3.22 2.80
N TYR A 50 12.97 -2.76 1.82
CA TYR A 50 11.62 -2.25 2.03
C TYR A 50 10.58 -3.10 1.30
N ARG A 51 9.40 -3.21 1.92
CA ARG A 51 8.19 -3.75 1.30
C ARG A 51 7.07 -2.73 1.46
N LEU A 52 6.36 -2.47 0.36
CA LEU A 52 5.10 -1.74 0.40
C LEU A 52 3.99 -2.71 0.81
N ASP A 53 3.19 -2.33 1.79
CA ASP A 53 2.06 -3.17 2.23
C ASP A 53 1.05 -3.36 1.09
N LEU A 54 0.67 -2.26 0.42
CA LEU A 54 -0.27 -2.27 -0.71
C LEU A 54 0.17 -1.31 -1.81
N MET A 55 0.21 -1.79 -3.06
CA MET A 55 0.39 -0.99 -4.26
C MET A 55 -0.85 -1.11 -5.14
N VAL A 56 -1.55 0.01 -5.34
CA VAL A 56 -2.75 0.09 -6.18
C VAL A 56 -2.36 0.73 -7.51
N GLU A 57 -2.52 0.00 -8.59
CA GLU A 57 -2.43 0.57 -9.95
C GLU A 57 -3.73 1.31 -10.24
N ILE A 58 -3.60 2.62 -10.44
CA ILE A 58 -4.68 3.47 -10.92
C ILE A 58 -4.49 3.58 -12.43
N ASP A 59 -5.36 2.93 -13.21
CA ASP A 59 -5.46 3.23 -14.64
C ASP A 59 -5.99 4.67 -14.75
N THR A 60 -5.11 5.60 -15.13
CA THR A 60 -5.34 7.05 -15.09
C THR A 60 -6.34 7.49 -16.16
N LEU A 61 -7.61 7.16 -15.98
CA LEU A 61 -8.73 7.88 -16.59
C LEU A 61 -9.40 8.72 -15.50
N ARG A 62 -8.77 9.87 -15.22
CA ARG A 62 -9.21 10.99 -14.36
C ARG A 62 -9.09 10.78 -12.84
N ALA A 63 -8.07 11.40 -12.24
CA ALA A 63 -8.18 12.08 -10.95
C ALA A 63 -6.97 12.99 -10.72
N GLU A 64 -7.21 14.30 -10.56
CA GLU A 64 -6.28 15.27 -9.97
C GLU A 64 -6.37 15.16 -8.44
N ALA A 65 -5.22 15.04 -7.75
CA ALA A 65 -4.91 15.48 -6.36
C ALA A 65 -3.60 14.79 -5.90
N THR A 66 -2.45 15.47 -5.93
CA THR A 66 -1.81 16.28 -4.86
C THR A 66 -0.98 15.45 -3.86
N GLU A 67 0.31 15.83 -3.77
CA GLU A 67 1.44 15.29 -3.01
C GLU A 67 1.15 14.78 -1.60
N ILE A 68 1.75 13.65 -1.21
CA ILE A 68 2.34 13.46 0.14
C ILE A 68 3.53 12.49 0.04
N LEU A 69 4.74 13.01 0.28
CA LEU A 69 5.87 12.42 1.03
C LEU A 69 7.21 13.00 0.53
N GLU A 70 7.35 14.33 0.61
CA GLU A 70 8.68 14.92 0.84
C GLU A 70 8.88 15.11 2.35
N SER A 71 10.12 14.88 2.78
CA SER A 71 10.69 15.17 4.10
C SER A 71 10.34 14.21 5.25
N LYS A 72 11.32 13.34 5.55
CA LYS A 72 11.89 13.31 6.90
C LYS A 72 13.36 12.92 6.80
N THR A 73 14.17 13.96 6.57
CA THR A 73 15.54 14.03 7.09
C THR A 73 15.49 14.10 8.61
#